data_AF-A0AAU5QZL8-F1
#
_entry.id   AF-A0AAU5QZL8-F1
#
_cell.length_a   1.000
_cell.length_b   1.000
_cell.length_c   1.000
_cell.angle_alpha   90.00
_cell.angle_beta   90.00
_cell.angle_gamma   90.00
#
_symmetry.space_group_name_H-M   'P 1'
#
loop_
_entity.id
_entity.type
_entity.pdbx_description
1 polymer ?
#
loop_
_entity_poly.entity_id
_entity_poly.type
_entity_poly.pdbx_seq_one_letter_code
_entity_poly.pdbx_strand_id
1 'polypeptide(L)' 'MYEDPPDSAVQAPAPAHTTTTVERGSFCLARCTCGWSGPARRSRDRARTDAEHHSAAPGRPEAPGL' A
#
# COMPACT_ATOMS: atom_id res chain seq x y z
N MET A 1 -4.51 -22.07 -38.09
CA MET A 1 -5.11 -20.76 -37.74
C MET A 1 -4.74 -20.51 -36.30
N TYR A 2 -4.16 -19.34 -36.02
CA TYR A 2 -3.42 -19.01 -34.78
C TYR A 2 -4.15 -19.41 -33.49
N GLU A 3 -3.49 -20.18 -32.63
CA GLU A 3 -3.88 -20.34 -31.23
C GLU A 3 -3.75 -18.97 -30.53
N ASP A 4 -4.86 -18.56 -29.90
CA ASP A 4 -4.91 -17.44 -28.95
C ASP A 4 -4.04 -17.78 -27.73
N PRO A 5 -2.97 -17.02 -27.44
CA PRO A 5 -2.14 -17.31 -26.27
C PRO A 5 -2.98 -17.04 -25.01
N PRO A 6 -3.02 -17.97 -24.04
CA PRO A 6 -3.81 -17.78 -22.84
C PRO A 6 -3.35 -16.52 -22.13
N ASP A 7 -4.31 -15.60 -21.99
CA ASP A 7 -4.39 -14.46 -21.08
C ASP A 7 -3.23 -14.44 -20.07
N SER A 8 -2.21 -13.65 -20.41
CA SER A 8 -0.97 -13.57 -19.65
C SER A 8 -1.25 -13.00 -18.27
N ALA A 9 -1.14 -13.90 -17.29
CA ALA A 9 -1.06 -13.63 -15.86
C ALA A 9 -2.32 -13.00 -15.25
N VAL A 10 -3.24 -13.87 -14.85
CA VAL A 10 -3.98 -13.70 -13.59
C VAL A 10 -2.92 -13.57 -12.49
N GLN A 11 -2.40 -12.37 -12.27
CA GLN A 11 -1.67 -12.02 -11.07
C GLN A 11 -2.66 -12.28 -9.94
N ALA A 12 -2.46 -13.37 -9.20
CA ALA A 12 -3.19 -13.60 -7.97
C ALA A 12 -3.20 -12.27 -7.21
N PRO A 13 -4.38 -11.72 -6.86
CA PRO A 13 -4.43 -10.40 -6.28
C PRO A 13 -3.50 -10.42 -5.08
N ALA A 14 -2.46 -9.58 -5.12
CA ALA A 14 -1.59 -9.38 -3.99
C ALA A 14 -2.48 -9.15 -2.76
N PRO A 15 -2.07 -9.61 -1.55
CA PRO A 15 -2.90 -9.49 -0.36
C PRO A 15 -3.49 -8.09 -0.29
N ALA A 16 -4.82 -7.97 -0.24
CA ALA A 16 -5.48 -6.68 -0.35
C ALA A 16 -5.13 -5.81 0.87
N HIS A 17 -4.13 -4.96 0.72
CA HIS A 17 -3.68 -4.04 1.77
C HIS A 17 -4.69 -2.90 1.88
N THR A 18 -5.50 -2.91 2.94
CA THR A 18 -6.39 -1.79 3.24
C THR A 18 -5.61 -0.72 3.98
N THR A 19 -5.42 0.42 3.34
CA THR A 19 -4.74 1.57 3.93
C THR A 19 -5.72 2.66 4.33
N THR A 20 -5.48 3.29 5.48
CA THR A 20 -6.23 4.44 5.98
C THR A 20 -5.28 5.56 6.34
N THR A 21 -5.73 6.81 6.22
CA THR A 21 -4.98 7.99 6.67
C THR A 21 -5.51 8.46 8.01
N VAL A 22 -4.62 8.71 8.96
CA VAL A 22 -4.95 9.14 10.33
C VAL A 22 -4.27 10.48 10.60
N GLU A 23 -5.03 11.42 11.13
CA GLU A 23 -4.53 12.76 11.47
C GLU A 23 -4.14 12.85 12.94
N ARG A 24 -2.92 13.33 13.22
CA ARG A 24 -2.43 13.62 14.57
C ARG A 24 -1.93 15.07 14.62
N GLY A 25 -2.83 15.98 14.96
CA GLY A 25 -2.57 17.42 15.00
C GLY A 25 -2.26 17.96 13.61
N SER A 26 -1.07 18.56 13.43
CA SER A 26 -0.63 19.12 12.13
C SER A 26 -0.01 18.08 11.18
N PHE A 27 -0.08 16.79 11.52
CA PHE A 27 0.49 15.70 10.73
C PHE A 27 -0.59 14.69 10.34
N CYS A 28 -0.43 14.11 9.17
CA CYS A 28 -1.23 13.02 8.62
C CYS A 28 -0.31 11.83 8.34
N LEU A 29 -0.75 10.64 8.72
CA LEU A 29 0.00 9.39 8.67
C LEU A 29 -0.83 8.35 7.92
N ALA A 30 -0.22 7.63 6.98
CA ALA A 30 -0.84 6.43 6.42
C ALA A 30 -0.65 5.25 7.37
N ARG A 31 -1.66 4.38 7.52
CA ARG A 31 -1.56 3.11 8.24
C ARG A 31 -2.23 2.03 7.42
N CYS A 32 -1.68 0.83 7.44
CA CYS A 32 -2.27 -0.32 6.80
C CYS A 32 -2.70 -1.34 7.85
N THR A 33 -3.77 -2.09 7.56
CA THR A 33 -4.22 -3.22 8.38
C THR A 33 -3.18 -4.33 8.50
N CYS A 34 -2.15 -4.35 7.64
CA CYS A 34 -0.99 -5.25 7.75
C CYS A 34 0.01 -4.87 8.86
N GLY A 35 -0.16 -3.72 9.51
CA GLY A 35 0.75 -3.19 10.55
C GLY A 35 1.74 -2.13 10.06
N TRP A 36 1.86 -1.91 8.74
CA TRP A 36 2.69 -0.82 8.20
C TRP A 36 2.13 0.55 8.61
N SER A 37 3.03 1.47 8.95
CA SER A 37 2.70 2.88 9.17
C SER A 37 3.64 3.74 8.35
N GLY A 38 3.07 4.57 7.49
CA GLY A 38 3.80 5.52 6.68
C GLY A 38 4.37 6.68 7.50
N PRO A 39 5.26 7.48 6.87
CA PRO A 39 5.90 8.63 7.50
C PRO A 39 4.91 9.76 7.84
N ALA A 40 5.25 10.57 8.85
CA ALA A 40 4.46 11.76 9.21
C ALA A 40 4.56 12.83 8.12
N ARG A 41 3.44 13.14 7.45
CA ARG A 41 3.36 14.18 6.42
C ARG A 41 2.49 15.34 6.90
N ARG A 42 2.86 16.59 6.59
CA ARG A 42 1.98 17.75 6.85
C ARG A 42 0.84 17.85 5.82
N SER A 43 1.08 17.37 4.60
CA SER A 43 0.08 17.33 3.53
C SER A 43 -0.68 16.00 3.60
N ARG A 44 -2.01 16.11 3.65
CA ARG A 44 -2.92 14.95 3.59
C ARG A 44 -2.81 14.20 2.28
N ASP A 45 -2.66 14.92 1.17
CA ASP A 45 -2.55 14.30 -0.15
C ASP A 45 -1.27 13.48 -0.27
N ARG A 46 -0.15 13.99 0.25
CA ARG A 46 1.10 13.21 0.34
C ARG A 46 0.93 11.94 1.17
N ALA A 47 0.25 12.02 2.31
CA ALA A 47 -0.04 10.84 3.13
C ALA A 47 -0.94 9.83 2.38
N ARG A 48 -1.91 10.31 1.59
CA ARG A 48 -2.77 9.45 0.77
C ARG A 48 -1.98 8.77 -0.35
N THR A 49 -1.10 9.49 -1.03
CA THR A 49 -0.22 8.90 -2.04
C THR A 49 0.70 7.83 -1.44
N ASP A 50 1.27 8.09 -0.25
CA ASP A 50 2.07 7.08 0.48
C ASP A 50 1.23 5.80 0.77
N ALA A 51 -0.06 5.97 1.12
CA ALA A 51 -1.00 4.87 1.36
C ALA A 51 -1.32 4.09 0.07
N GLU A 52 -1.65 4.79 -1.02
CA GLU A 52 -1.95 4.21 -2.33
C GLU A 52 -0.74 3.43 -2.87
N HIS A 53 0.46 4.01 -2.76
CA HIS A 53 1.69 3.35 -3.17
C HIS A 53 1.94 2.06 -2.39
N HIS A 54 1.70 2.06 -1.08
CA HIS A 54 1.80 0.83 -0.28
C HIS A 54 0.77 -0.22 -0.70
N SER A 55 -0.48 0.20 -0.99
CA SER A 55 -1.53 -0.71 -1.43
C SER A 55 -1.24 -1.33 -2.81
N ALA A 56 -0.55 -0.60 -3.69
CA ALA A 56 -0.15 -1.05 -5.03
C ALA A 56 1.14 -1.87 -5.04
N ALA A 57 2.06 -1.60 -4.11
CA ALA A 57 3.33 -2.29 -3.98
C ALA A 57 3.50 -2.81 -2.55
N PRO A 58 2.90 -3.97 -2.23
CA PRO A 58 3.13 -4.64 -0.97
C PRO A 58 4.51 -5.29 -0.95
N GLY A 59 5.54 -4.44 -0.89
CA GLY A 59 6.87 -4.84 -0.47
C GLY A 59 6.73 -5.45 0.93
N ARG A 60 7.22 -6.69 1.07
CA ARG A 60 7.22 -7.48 2.30
C ARG A 60 7.40 -6.58 3.54
N PRO A 61 6.55 -6.70 4.57
CA PRO A 61 6.76 -5.96 5.80
C PRO A 61 8.09 -6.42 6.42
N GLU A 62 9.11 -5.57 6.43
CA GLU A 62 10.21 -5.75 7.36
C GLU A 62 9.63 -5.54 8.77
N ALA A 63 9.51 -6.66 9.49
CA ALA A 63 9.10 -6.66 10.88
C ALA A 63 10.11 -5.89 11.74
N PRO A 64 9.68 -5.30 12.87
CA PRO A 64 10.54 -4.47 13.71
C PRO A 64 11.68 -5.32 14.27
N GLY A 65 12.92 -4.87 14.06
CA GLY A 65 14.07 -5.37 14.80
C GLY A 65 13.85 -5.16 16.30
N LEU A 66 14.18 -6.21 17.06
CA LEU A 66 14.19 -6.30 18.52
C LEU A 66 14.85 -5.08 19.19
#